data_AF-A0A3D0V8E8-F1
#
_entry.id   AF-A0A3D0V8E8-F1
#
_cell.length_a   1.000
_cell.length_b   1.000
_cell.length_c   1.000
_cell.angle_alpha   90.00
_cell.angle_beta   90.00
_cell.angle_gamma   90.00
#
_symmetry.space_group_name_H-M   'P 1'
#
loop_
_entity.id
_entity.type
_entity.pdbx_description
1 polymer ?
#
loop_
_entity_poly.entity_id
_entity_poly.type
_entity_poly.pdbx_seq_one_letter_code
_entity_poly.pdbx_strand_id
1 'polypeptide(L)'
;DNHFSTVFGPSTPGALNLVSGQTHGAKEFSAAGQPVTPAASDYTVRQPDATGVGTVINDPDPVYDDCSNSSHAKASNLAGMTGTNIGDLLNNKGVSWGWFQGGFAPSSAATATAPASCLSSHTNAAGASVVDYSPHHQPFQYYASTANPHHVAPATDAEIGHSGQANHQYDLTAFNNVVNTDSLPAVSFLKAGMYQDGHAAY
;
A
#
# COMPACT_ATOMS: atom_id res chain seq x y z
N ASP A 1 22.16 12.14 11.40
CA ASP A 1 21.49 11.54 12.58
C ASP A 1 20.29 12.35 13.07
N ASN A 2 20.03 13.55 12.52
CA ASN A 2 18.92 14.41 12.94
C ASN A 2 17.68 14.29 12.03
N HIS A 3 17.27 13.05 11.72
CA HIS A 3 16.08 12.76 10.92
C HIS A 3 15.04 12.05 11.80
N PHE A 4 13.83 12.60 11.86
CA PHE A 4 12.72 12.07 12.64
C PHE A 4 11.56 11.73 11.72
N SER A 5 10.71 10.79 12.15
CA SER A 5 9.40 10.59 11.54
C SER A 5 8.58 11.87 11.63
N THR A 6 7.79 12.17 10.59
CA THR A 6 6.90 13.35 10.55
C THR A 6 5.92 13.37 11.74
N VAL A 7 5.51 12.19 12.20
CA VAL A 7 4.63 11.98 13.36
C VAL A 7 5.10 10.75 14.15
N PHE A 8 4.62 10.62 15.39
CA PHE A 8 4.71 9.36 16.14
C PHE A 8 3.78 8.30 15.56
N GLY A 9 4.07 7.03 15.85
CA GLY A 9 3.18 5.92 15.51
C GLY A 9 3.93 4.77 14.83
N PRO A 10 3.17 3.76 14.38
CA PRO A 10 3.73 2.60 13.70
C PRO A 10 3.95 2.86 12.19
N SER A 11 3.95 1.80 11.38
CA SER A 11 4.36 1.81 9.98
C SER A 11 3.43 2.64 9.08
N THR A 12 2.11 2.50 9.24
CA THR A 12 1.14 3.14 8.33
C THR A 12 1.20 4.66 8.39
N PRO A 13 1.25 5.32 9.56
CA PRO A 13 1.50 6.75 9.61
C PRO A 13 2.81 7.15 8.93
N GLY A 14 3.88 6.37 9.07
CA GLY A 14 5.15 6.62 8.39
C GLY A 14 5.02 6.55 6.86
N ALA A 15 4.39 5.49 6.34
CA ALA A 15 4.20 5.29 4.90
C ALA A 15 3.29 6.35 4.27
N LEU A 16 2.19 6.73 4.94
CA LEU A 16 1.31 7.80 4.49
C LEU A 16 2.02 9.16 4.49
N ASN A 17 2.81 9.46 5.52
CA ASN A 17 3.60 10.68 5.57
C ASN A 17 4.68 10.73 4.48
N LEU A 18 5.29 9.60 4.12
CA LEU A 18 6.26 9.53 3.03
C LEU A 18 5.65 10.01 1.70
N VAL A 19 4.42 9.59 1.40
CA VAL A 19 3.79 9.87 0.09
C VAL A 19 2.90 11.12 0.09
N SER A 20 2.45 11.61 1.24
CA SER A 20 1.48 12.70 1.33
C SER A 20 1.78 13.76 2.39
N GLY A 21 2.76 13.54 3.27
CA GLY A 21 3.15 14.48 4.32
C GLY A 21 2.13 14.65 5.44
N GLN A 22 1.09 13.81 5.51
CA GLN A 22 0.01 13.91 6.49
C GLN A 22 -0.73 12.57 6.67
N THR A 23 -1.50 12.43 7.75
CA THR A 23 -2.32 11.23 8.04
C THR A 23 -3.80 11.55 8.31
N HIS A 24 -4.20 12.81 8.13
CA HIS A 24 -5.60 13.24 8.18
C HIS A 24 -6.30 13.03 6.82
N GLY A 25 -7.59 13.32 6.72
CA GLY A 25 -8.39 12.97 5.54
C GLY A 25 -8.75 11.48 5.46
N ALA A 26 -8.55 10.73 6.54
CA ALA A 26 -8.86 9.31 6.61
C ALA A 26 -10.36 9.06 6.77
N LYS A 27 -10.89 8.08 6.05
CA LYS A 27 -12.25 7.54 6.14
C LYS A 27 -12.19 6.06 6.47
N GLU A 28 -13.14 5.60 7.27
CA GLU A 28 -13.26 4.19 7.62
C GLU A 28 -14.16 3.44 6.62
N PHE A 29 -13.82 2.18 6.38
CA PHE A 29 -14.60 1.23 5.61
C PHE A 29 -14.68 -0.10 6.37
N SER A 30 -15.77 -0.84 6.19
CA SER A 30 -15.86 -2.20 6.69
C SER A 30 -14.89 -3.12 5.96
N ALA A 31 -14.68 -4.33 6.48
CA ALA A 31 -13.90 -5.38 5.80
C ALA A 31 -14.44 -5.74 4.39
N ALA A 32 -15.71 -5.42 4.09
CA ALA A 32 -16.32 -5.60 2.78
C ALA A 32 -16.20 -4.34 1.88
N GLY A 33 -15.37 -3.37 2.26
CA GLY A 33 -15.14 -2.13 1.53
C GLY A 33 -16.31 -1.15 1.55
N GLN A 34 -17.28 -1.31 2.46
CA GLN A 34 -18.42 -0.40 2.56
C GLN A 34 -18.08 0.79 3.46
N PRO A 35 -18.39 2.04 3.07
CA PRO A 35 -18.10 3.20 3.91
C PRO A 35 -18.70 3.08 5.32
N VAL A 36 -17.94 3.47 6.33
CA VAL A 36 -18.38 3.57 7.73
C VAL A 36 -18.15 5.01 8.19
N THR A 37 -19.13 5.56 8.92
CA THR A 37 -19.02 6.90 9.52
C THR A 37 -18.87 6.75 11.03
N PRO A 38 -17.63 6.68 11.55
CA PRO A 38 -17.41 6.54 12.98
C PRO A 38 -17.80 7.82 13.72
N ALA A 39 -18.61 7.69 14.77
CA ALA A 39 -19.05 8.81 15.60
C ALA A 39 -18.07 9.16 16.74
N ALA A 40 -17.07 8.32 16.97
CA ALA A 40 -16.03 8.48 17.98
C ALA A 40 -14.73 7.82 17.50
N SER A 41 -13.63 8.09 18.18
CA SER A 41 -12.33 7.48 17.84
C SER A 41 -12.34 5.96 17.98
N ASP A 42 -11.83 5.25 16.98
CA ASP A 42 -11.62 3.81 16.99
C ASP A 42 -10.19 3.45 16.53
N TYR A 43 -9.93 2.19 16.21
CA TYR A 43 -8.60 1.76 15.76
C TYR A 43 -8.18 2.37 14.41
N THR A 44 -9.12 2.48 13.47
CA THR A 44 -8.87 2.91 12.09
C THR A 44 -8.73 4.42 12.00
N VAL A 45 -9.68 5.14 12.60
CA VAL A 45 -9.82 6.59 12.49
C VAL A 45 -9.91 7.22 13.88
N ARG A 46 -8.96 8.13 14.15
CA ARG A 46 -8.95 8.92 15.39
C ARG A 46 -9.50 10.32 15.17
N GLN A 47 -10.22 10.78 16.19
CA GLN A 47 -10.86 12.10 16.24
C GLN A 47 -11.66 12.40 14.96
N PRO A 48 -12.63 11.55 14.58
CA PRO A 48 -13.44 11.81 13.40
C PRO A 48 -14.27 13.08 13.58
N ASP A 49 -14.39 13.85 12.50
CA ASP A 49 -15.33 14.96 12.40
C ASP A 49 -16.78 14.47 12.22
N ALA A 50 -17.72 15.40 12.04
CA ALA A 50 -19.14 15.09 11.85
C ALA A 50 -19.44 14.25 10.59
N THR A 51 -18.49 14.16 9.65
CA THR A 51 -18.58 13.35 8.43
C THR A 51 -17.77 12.05 8.52
N GLY A 52 -17.20 11.74 9.69
CA GLY A 52 -16.39 10.55 9.92
C GLY A 52 -14.95 10.68 9.44
N VAL A 53 -14.50 11.88 9.05
CA VAL A 53 -13.13 12.10 8.57
C VAL A 53 -12.21 12.38 9.75
N GLY A 54 -11.14 11.61 9.87
CA GLY A 54 -10.20 11.74 10.99
C GLY A 54 -8.76 11.42 10.58
N THR A 55 -7.97 10.97 11.55
CA THR A 55 -6.53 10.76 11.39
C THR A 55 -6.16 9.30 11.62
N VAL A 56 -5.28 8.74 10.77
CA VAL A 56 -4.68 7.42 11.00
C VAL A 56 -3.49 7.56 11.95
N ILE A 57 -3.51 6.81 13.05
CA ILE A 57 -2.39 6.72 14.02
C ILE A 57 -1.95 5.28 14.32
N ASN A 58 -2.65 4.28 13.78
CA ASN A 58 -2.36 2.85 13.95
C ASN A 58 -2.11 2.22 12.56
N ASP A 59 -2.17 0.88 12.44
CA ASP A 59 -1.99 0.15 11.18
C ASP A 59 -3.28 -0.49 10.64
N PRO A 60 -4.32 0.29 10.29
CA PRO A 60 -5.43 -0.27 9.51
C PRO A 60 -4.94 -0.59 8.10
N ASP A 61 -5.37 -1.73 7.55
CA ASP A 61 -5.08 -2.08 6.16
C ASP A 61 -5.83 -1.13 5.18
N PRO A 62 -5.29 -0.91 3.96
CA PRO A 62 -5.90 -0.06 2.94
C PRO A 62 -7.20 -0.65 2.40
N VAL A 63 -8.18 0.20 2.08
CA VAL A 63 -9.46 -0.24 1.49
C VAL A 63 -9.35 -0.62 0.00
N TYR A 64 -8.41 -0.01 -0.74
CA TYR A 64 -8.26 -0.26 -2.18
C TYR A 64 -7.16 -1.30 -2.46
N ASP A 65 -7.22 -2.42 -1.75
CA ASP A 65 -6.27 -3.53 -1.85
C ASP A 65 -7.00 -4.84 -1.56
N ASP A 66 -7.06 -5.74 -2.55
CA ASP A 66 -7.66 -7.06 -2.39
C ASP A 66 -6.91 -7.88 -1.31
N CYS A 67 -5.61 -7.71 -1.18
CA CYS A 67 -4.81 -8.49 -0.24
C CYS A 67 -4.88 -8.01 1.22
N SER A 68 -5.62 -6.93 1.51
CA SER A 68 -5.97 -6.47 2.86
C SER A 68 -6.63 -7.54 3.73
N ASN A 69 -6.56 -7.35 5.05
CA ASN A 69 -7.11 -8.26 6.04
C ASN A 69 -6.52 -9.69 5.94
N SER A 70 -5.21 -9.78 5.67
CA SER A 70 -4.52 -11.05 5.43
C SER A 70 -5.17 -11.85 4.29
N SER A 71 -5.40 -11.19 3.15
CA SER A 71 -6.15 -11.73 2.00
C SER A 71 -7.52 -12.26 2.42
N HIS A 72 -8.32 -11.39 3.07
CA HIS A 72 -9.68 -11.65 3.55
C HIS A 72 -9.84 -12.69 4.67
N ALA A 73 -8.75 -13.15 5.29
CA ALA A 73 -8.83 -14.04 6.45
C ALA A 73 -9.29 -13.32 7.74
N LYS A 74 -9.25 -11.98 7.76
CA LYS A 74 -9.70 -11.13 8.87
C LYS A 74 -10.85 -10.23 8.43
N ALA A 75 -11.53 -9.64 9.42
CA ALA A 75 -12.68 -8.76 9.21
C ALA A 75 -12.51 -7.40 9.89
N SER A 76 -11.28 -6.89 9.99
CA SER A 76 -11.03 -5.56 10.55
C SER A 76 -11.54 -4.48 9.60
N ASN A 77 -11.91 -3.33 10.15
CA ASN A 77 -12.16 -2.14 9.36
C ASN A 77 -10.88 -1.69 8.63
N LEU A 78 -11.09 -1.11 7.46
CA LEU A 78 -10.07 -0.65 6.52
C LEU A 78 -10.05 0.88 6.50
N ALA A 79 -8.91 1.46 6.17
CA ALA A 79 -8.80 2.91 5.97
C ALA A 79 -8.68 3.26 4.49
N GLY A 80 -9.35 4.33 4.09
CA GLY A 80 -9.11 5.04 2.84
C GLY A 80 -8.72 6.48 3.12
N MET A 81 -7.79 7.02 2.34
CA MET A 81 -7.31 8.38 2.46
C MET A 81 -7.91 9.24 1.35
N THR A 82 -8.16 10.51 1.67
CA THR A 82 -8.59 11.53 0.72
C THR A 82 -7.51 12.59 0.55
N GLY A 83 -7.62 13.40 -0.51
CA GLY A 83 -6.62 14.40 -0.86
C GLY A 83 -5.67 13.91 -1.93
N THR A 84 -4.52 14.56 -2.03
CA THR A 84 -3.52 14.34 -3.08
C THR A 84 -2.25 13.77 -2.48
N ASN A 85 -1.69 12.74 -3.11
CA ASN A 85 -0.37 12.22 -2.77
C ASN A 85 0.64 12.52 -3.89
N ILE A 86 1.92 12.20 -3.66
CA ILE A 86 3.00 12.49 -4.62
C ILE A 86 2.80 11.75 -5.96
N GLY A 87 2.17 10.58 -5.96
CA GLY A 87 1.84 9.84 -7.18
C GLY A 87 0.90 10.59 -8.11
N ASP A 88 -0.14 11.24 -7.55
CA ASP A 88 -1.02 12.12 -8.32
C ASP A 88 -0.25 13.28 -8.98
N LEU A 89 0.71 13.86 -8.25
CA LEU A 89 1.52 14.98 -8.76
C LEU A 89 2.50 14.52 -9.84
N LEU A 90 3.10 13.34 -9.68
CA LEU A 90 3.99 12.73 -10.68
C LEU A 90 3.23 12.38 -11.95
N ASN A 91 2.03 11.79 -11.83
CA ASN A 91 1.11 11.52 -12.93
C ASN A 91 0.78 12.81 -13.69
N ASN A 92 0.39 13.87 -12.99
CA ASN A 92 0.07 15.17 -13.59
C ASN A 92 1.25 15.81 -14.34
N LYS A 93 2.49 15.42 -14.01
CA LYS A 93 3.71 15.89 -14.67
C LYS A 93 4.29 14.91 -15.68
N GLY A 94 3.70 13.71 -15.82
CA GLY A 94 4.23 12.65 -16.67
C GLY A 94 5.62 12.18 -16.24
N VAL A 95 5.96 12.28 -14.96
CA VAL A 95 7.24 11.81 -14.42
C VAL A 95 7.11 10.31 -14.14
N SER A 96 8.06 9.50 -14.61
CA SER A 96 7.99 8.06 -14.39
C SER A 96 8.21 7.70 -12.92
N TRP A 97 7.35 6.86 -12.36
CA TRP A 97 7.44 6.47 -10.96
C TRP A 97 6.80 5.12 -10.64
N GLY A 98 7.20 4.51 -9.53
CA GLY A 98 6.57 3.29 -9.04
C GLY A 98 6.83 2.99 -7.57
N TRP A 99 5.88 2.30 -6.94
CA TRP A 99 6.07 1.61 -5.67
C TRP A 99 6.28 0.11 -5.93
N PHE A 100 7.43 -0.40 -5.52
CA PHE A 100 7.84 -1.78 -5.74
C PHE A 100 7.93 -2.50 -4.39
N GLN A 101 6.99 -3.41 -4.13
CA GLN A 101 6.92 -4.13 -2.86
C GLN A 101 7.03 -5.64 -3.03
N GLY A 102 7.81 -6.29 -2.16
CA GLY A 102 7.91 -7.74 -2.15
C GLY A 102 6.57 -8.39 -1.79
N GLY A 103 6.18 -9.39 -2.56
CA GLY A 103 4.92 -10.13 -2.34
C GLY A 103 3.69 -9.45 -2.92
N PHE A 104 3.84 -8.29 -3.57
CA PHE A 104 2.71 -7.60 -4.21
C PHE A 104 2.13 -8.44 -5.35
N ALA A 105 2.97 -9.23 -6.04
CA ALA A 105 2.48 -10.18 -7.04
C ALA A 105 1.55 -11.21 -6.36
N PRO A 106 0.30 -11.33 -6.81
CA PRO A 106 -0.67 -12.16 -6.12
C PRO A 106 -0.31 -13.64 -6.28
N SER A 107 -0.36 -14.40 -5.19
CA SER A 107 -0.29 -15.87 -5.22
C SER A 107 -1.51 -16.49 -5.89
N SER A 108 -2.64 -15.78 -5.84
CA SER A 108 -3.87 -16.09 -6.58
C SER A 108 -4.40 -14.80 -7.20
N ALA A 109 -4.46 -14.72 -8.53
CA ALA A 109 -4.95 -13.54 -9.22
C ALA A 109 -6.46 -13.30 -8.98
N ALA A 110 -6.87 -12.03 -8.98
CA ALA A 110 -8.28 -11.67 -8.98
C ALA A 110 -9.00 -12.23 -10.22
N THR A 111 -10.28 -12.52 -10.07
CA THR A 111 -11.20 -12.90 -11.13
C THR A 111 -12.43 -11.99 -11.09
N ALA A 112 -13.37 -12.17 -12.02
CA ALA A 112 -14.61 -11.41 -12.03
C ALA A 112 -15.46 -11.55 -10.74
N THR A 113 -15.25 -12.62 -9.96
CA THR A 113 -16.07 -12.95 -8.78
C THR A 113 -15.25 -13.19 -7.51
N ALA A 114 -13.93 -13.09 -7.58
CA ALA A 114 -13.05 -13.33 -6.44
C ALA A 114 -11.88 -12.35 -6.44
N PRO A 115 -11.57 -11.73 -5.29
CA PRO A 115 -10.41 -10.83 -5.15
C PRO A 115 -9.08 -11.58 -5.24
N ALA A 116 -7.99 -10.85 -5.44
CA ALA A 116 -6.64 -11.41 -5.37
C ALA A 116 -6.28 -11.90 -3.95
N SER A 117 -5.26 -12.75 -3.86
CA SER A 117 -4.64 -13.13 -2.57
C SER A 117 -3.13 -13.08 -2.69
N CYS A 118 -2.47 -12.53 -1.68
CA CYS A 118 -1.02 -12.30 -1.63
C CYS A 118 -0.43 -13.06 -0.44
N LEU A 119 -0.21 -14.36 -0.63
CA LEU A 119 0.23 -15.29 0.42
C LEU A 119 1.59 -15.93 0.13
N SER A 120 2.31 -15.43 -0.88
CA SER A 120 3.72 -15.77 -1.12
C SER A 120 4.53 -15.53 0.16
N SER A 121 5.41 -16.47 0.48
CA SER A 121 6.19 -16.43 1.73
C SER A 121 7.61 -16.92 1.52
N HIS A 122 8.50 -16.39 2.35
CA HIS A 122 9.89 -16.80 2.41
C HIS A 122 10.31 -17.08 3.85
N THR A 123 11.38 -17.87 3.98
CA THR A 123 12.03 -18.12 5.26
C THR A 123 12.94 -16.94 5.61
N ASN A 124 12.71 -16.32 6.77
CA ASN A 124 13.56 -15.24 7.27
C ASN A 124 14.92 -15.76 7.80
N ALA A 125 15.81 -14.86 8.21
CA ALA A 125 17.12 -15.21 8.76
C ALA A 125 17.06 -16.05 10.05
N ALA A 126 15.94 -16.04 10.77
CA ALA A 126 15.70 -16.85 11.97
C ALA A 126 15.04 -18.20 11.69
N GLY A 127 14.77 -18.55 10.43
CA GLY A 127 14.15 -19.82 10.03
C GLY A 127 12.62 -19.85 10.07
N ALA A 128 11.94 -18.72 10.34
CA ALA A 128 10.49 -18.63 10.31
C ALA A 128 9.98 -18.38 8.89
N SER A 129 8.86 -19.01 8.51
CA SER A 129 8.14 -18.70 7.26
C SER A 129 7.25 -17.48 7.45
N VAL A 130 7.40 -16.48 6.58
CA VAL A 130 6.79 -15.16 6.69
C VAL A 130 6.16 -14.78 5.37
N VAL A 131 4.90 -14.36 5.39
CA VAL A 131 4.21 -13.82 4.19
C VAL A 131 4.91 -12.54 3.77
N ASP A 132 5.23 -12.43 2.48
CA ASP A 132 6.05 -11.33 1.97
C ASP A 132 5.32 -9.99 1.96
N TYR A 133 4.02 -10.00 1.66
CA TYR A 133 3.23 -8.78 1.49
C TYR A 133 2.61 -8.30 2.80
N SER A 134 2.79 -7.01 3.08
CA SER A 134 2.08 -6.29 4.14
C SER A 134 1.23 -5.18 3.51
N PRO A 135 -0.10 -5.31 3.49
CA PRO A 135 -0.99 -4.31 2.90
C PRO A 135 -0.83 -2.92 3.55
N HIS A 136 -0.73 -2.85 4.88
CA HIS A 136 -0.54 -1.58 5.58
C HIS A 136 0.86 -0.94 5.40
N HIS A 137 1.77 -1.59 4.66
CA HIS A 137 3.00 -0.99 4.18
C HIS A 137 2.89 -0.41 2.77
N GLN A 138 1.73 -0.51 2.09
CA GLN A 138 1.49 -0.03 0.72
C GLN A 138 0.64 1.26 0.75
N PRO A 139 1.26 2.45 0.85
CA PRO A 139 0.54 3.68 1.15
C PRO A 139 -0.35 4.18 -0.02
N PHE A 140 -0.05 3.80 -1.26
CA PHE A 140 -0.83 4.25 -2.42
C PHE A 140 -2.16 3.53 -2.54
N GLN A 141 -2.30 2.35 -1.94
CA GLN A 141 -3.55 1.59 -1.86
C GLN A 141 -4.59 2.20 -0.90
N TYR A 142 -4.21 3.22 -0.14
CA TYR A 142 -5.19 3.99 0.64
C TYR A 142 -5.92 5.02 -0.22
N TYR A 143 -5.40 5.39 -1.39
CA TYR A 143 -5.95 6.43 -2.25
C TYR A 143 -6.49 5.83 -3.54
N ALA A 144 -7.79 6.02 -3.82
CA ALA A 144 -8.42 5.48 -5.03
C ALA A 144 -7.72 5.90 -6.34
N SER A 145 -7.11 7.09 -6.37
CA SER A 145 -6.45 7.64 -7.57
C SER A 145 -5.15 6.92 -7.92
N THR A 146 -4.45 6.35 -6.95
CA THR A 146 -3.12 5.72 -7.13
C THR A 146 -3.12 4.23 -6.79
N ALA A 147 -4.26 3.67 -6.41
CA ALA A 147 -4.38 2.26 -6.06
C ALA A 147 -4.35 1.35 -7.30
N ASN A 148 -3.85 0.14 -7.10
CA ASN A 148 -4.00 -1.03 -7.96
C ASN A 148 -4.70 -2.13 -7.13
N PRO A 149 -6.04 -2.08 -7.00
CA PRO A 149 -6.76 -2.90 -6.03
C PRO A 149 -6.60 -4.40 -6.26
N HIS A 150 -6.48 -4.81 -7.51
CA HIS A 150 -6.46 -6.21 -7.92
C HIS A 150 -5.04 -6.75 -8.14
N HIS A 151 -4.02 -5.98 -7.78
CA HIS A 151 -2.62 -6.36 -7.93
C HIS A 151 -2.26 -6.77 -9.36
N VAL A 152 -2.85 -6.09 -10.35
CA VAL A 152 -2.59 -6.44 -11.75
C VAL A 152 -1.15 -6.08 -12.11
N ALA A 153 -0.44 -7.03 -12.71
CA ALA A 153 0.92 -6.81 -13.21
C ALA A 153 0.93 -5.74 -14.33
N PRO A 154 2.06 -5.07 -14.59
CA PRO A 154 2.18 -4.25 -15.79
C PRO A 154 1.96 -5.12 -17.04
N ALA A 155 1.33 -4.58 -18.08
CA ALA A 155 1.11 -5.31 -19.32
C ALA A 155 2.42 -5.63 -20.05
N THR A 156 3.44 -4.79 -19.87
CA THR A 156 4.79 -4.96 -20.42
C THR A 156 5.82 -4.28 -19.53
N ASP A 157 7.11 -4.61 -19.69
CA ASP A 157 8.18 -3.89 -18.98
C ASP A 157 8.23 -2.39 -19.32
N ALA A 158 7.78 -2.00 -20.53
CA ALA A 158 7.68 -0.59 -20.93
C ALA A 158 6.58 0.19 -20.20
N GLU A 159 5.61 -0.48 -19.56
CA GLU A 159 4.61 0.16 -18.71
C GLU A 159 5.19 0.51 -17.33
N ILE A 160 6.28 -0.12 -16.89
CA ILE A 160 6.86 0.12 -15.57
C ILE A 160 7.32 1.57 -15.47
N GLY A 161 6.78 2.30 -14.49
CA GLY A 161 7.02 3.73 -14.35
C GLY A 161 5.97 4.61 -15.03
N HIS A 162 5.09 4.06 -15.87
CA HIS A 162 4.15 4.82 -16.71
C HIS A 162 2.70 4.42 -16.47
N SER A 163 1.77 5.25 -16.97
CA SER A 163 0.34 4.99 -16.82
C SER A 163 -0.09 3.73 -17.57
N GLY A 164 -0.80 2.85 -16.88
CA GLY A 164 -1.28 1.58 -17.39
C GLY A 164 -2.10 0.86 -16.34
N GLN A 165 -2.37 -0.43 -16.56
CA GLN A 165 -3.23 -1.22 -15.68
C GLN A 165 -2.65 -1.37 -14.27
N ALA A 166 -1.32 -1.40 -14.12
CA ALA A 166 -0.68 -1.54 -12.82
C ALA A 166 -0.75 -0.29 -11.95
N ASN A 167 -1.16 0.86 -12.52
CA ASN A 167 -1.28 2.15 -11.85
C ASN A 167 -0.09 2.50 -10.95
N HIS A 168 1.14 2.24 -11.42
CA HIS A 168 2.40 2.52 -10.72
C HIS A 168 2.65 1.68 -9.45
N GLN A 169 1.85 0.64 -9.21
CA GLN A 169 1.98 -0.27 -8.06
C GLN A 169 2.44 -1.64 -8.55
N TYR A 170 3.61 -2.06 -8.08
CA TYR A 170 4.33 -3.18 -8.65
C TYR A 170 4.89 -4.12 -7.58
N ASP A 171 5.12 -5.36 -7.98
CA ASP A 171 5.99 -6.28 -7.25
C ASP A 171 7.47 -5.91 -7.44
N LEU A 172 8.32 -6.23 -6.46
CA LEU A 172 9.77 -6.03 -6.57
C LEU A 172 10.40 -6.71 -7.80
N THR A 173 9.79 -7.77 -8.32
CA THR A 173 10.24 -8.40 -9.58
C THR A 173 10.19 -7.44 -10.77
N ALA A 174 9.22 -6.51 -10.84
CA ALA A 174 9.17 -5.50 -11.88
C ALA A 174 10.37 -4.52 -11.79
N PHE A 175 10.82 -4.20 -10.58
CA PHE A 175 12.01 -3.37 -10.40
C PHE A 175 13.26 -4.05 -10.98
N ASN A 176 13.40 -5.37 -10.78
CA ASN A 176 14.53 -6.14 -11.32
C ASN A 176 14.59 -6.11 -12.85
N ASN A 177 13.44 -5.99 -13.53
CA ASN A 177 13.37 -5.90 -14.98
C ASN A 177 13.90 -4.56 -15.51
N VAL A 178 13.82 -3.48 -14.73
CA VAL A 178 14.13 -2.12 -15.19
C VAL A 178 15.41 -1.51 -14.60
N VAL A 179 15.89 -2.00 -13.46
CA VAL A 179 16.98 -1.35 -12.70
C VAL A 179 18.30 -1.20 -13.47
N ASN A 180 18.59 -2.12 -14.39
CA ASN A 180 19.80 -2.10 -15.22
C ASN A 180 19.49 -1.75 -16.68
N THR A 181 18.43 -0.98 -16.92
CA THR A 181 17.96 -0.57 -18.24
C THR A 181 17.76 0.94 -18.28
N ASP A 182 17.57 1.49 -19.48
CA ASP A 182 17.19 2.91 -19.65
C ASP A 182 15.72 3.21 -19.24
N SER A 183 14.98 2.19 -18.77
CA SER A 183 13.58 2.29 -18.35
C SER A 183 13.42 2.43 -16.82
N LEU A 184 14.49 2.62 -16.04
CA LEU A 184 14.39 2.84 -14.60
C LEU A 184 13.52 4.09 -14.30
N PRO A 185 12.46 4.00 -13.48
CA PRO A 185 11.63 5.16 -13.17
C PRO A 185 12.38 6.24 -12.43
N ALA A 186 12.07 7.50 -12.74
CA ALA A 186 12.69 8.66 -12.09
C ALA A 186 12.45 8.70 -10.58
N VAL A 187 11.30 8.20 -10.11
CA VAL A 187 11.01 8.04 -8.68
C VAL A 187 10.65 6.58 -8.39
N SER A 188 11.53 5.87 -7.69
CA SER A 188 11.33 4.46 -7.33
C SER A 188 11.29 4.29 -5.82
N PHE A 189 10.16 3.83 -5.28
CA PHE A 189 10.05 3.42 -3.88
C PHE A 189 10.23 1.92 -3.79
N LEU A 190 11.15 1.45 -2.95
CA LEU A 190 11.39 0.03 -2.73
C LEU A 190 10.97 -0.37 -1.32
N LYS A 191 10.10 -1.37 -1.21
CA LYS A 191 9.72 -1.99 0.05
C LYS A 191 10.02 -3.48 -0.02
N ALA A 192 10.98 -3.90 0.80
CA ALA A 192 11.30 -5.32 0.98
C ALA A 192 10.04 -6.14 1.34
N GLY A 193 10.02 -7.42 0.95
CA GLY A 193 9.08 -8.37 1.52
C GLY A 193 9.33 -8.50 3.03
N MET A 194 8.27 -8.74 3.80
CA MET A 194 8.32 -8.73 5.27
C MET A 194 9.48 -9.55 5.85
N TYR A 195 9.77 -10.74 5.30
CA TYR A 195 10.86 -11.61 5.78
C TYR A 195 12.26 -10.96 5.82
N GLN A 196 12.45 -9.81 5.15
CA GLN A 196 13.70 -9.07 5.05
C GLN A 196 13.54 -7.55 5.19
N ASP A 197 12.40 -7.05 5.68
CA ASP A 197 12.15 -5.59 5.76
C ASP A 197 12.76 -4.93 7.02
N GLY A 198 13.37 -5.74 7.89
CA GLY A 198 14.07 -5.30 9.10
C GLY A 198 13.17 -5.13 10.32
N HIS A 199 11.86 -5.36 10.20
CA HIS A 199 10.96 -5.38 11.34
C HIS A 199 11.25 -6.60 12.23
N ALA A 200 11.21 -6.40 13.55
CA ALA A 200 11.48 -7.49 14.50
C ALA A 200 10.32 -8.50 14.57
N ALA A 201 10.62 -9.70 15.07
CA ALA A 201 9.68 -10.79 15.38
C ALA A 201 9.11 -11.60 14.20
N TYR A 202 9.35 -11.16 12.97
CA TYR A 202 9.28 -11.99 11.77
C TYR A 202 10.54 -11.81 10.94
#